data_AF-A0A4P2VCR6-F1
#
_entry.id   AF-A0A4P2VCR6-F1
#
_cell.length_a   1.000
_cell.length_b   1.000
_cell.length_c   1.000
_cell.angle_alpha   90.00
_cell.angle_beta   90.00
_cell.angle_gamma   90.00
#
_symmetry.space_group_name_H-M   'P 1'
#
loop_
_entity.id
_entity.type
_entity.pdbx_description
1 polymer ?
#
loop_
_entity_poly.entity_id
_entity_poly.type
_entity_poly.pdbx_seq_one_letter_code
_entity_poly.pdbx_strand_id
1 'polypeptide(L)'
;MVIKVKLDEWVRLPRLGTEAFKELMRAGVRYDTGRGFLVPRGADLLRIKRAISGALTGAPVEFEFKCVLCGREMSCEDCEYHDVCSIETSSPSCICSNCAKSASFEAYMEWWRELSQDSTRGLQA
;
A
#
# COMPACT_ATOMS: atom_id res chain seq x y z
N MET A 1 -11.79 -15.40 6.70
CA MET A 1 -10.72 -15.37 5.69
C MET A 1 -10.28 -13.93 5.54
N VAL A 2 -8.99 -13.65 5.73
CA VAL A 2 -8.42 -12.30 5.53
C VAL A 2 -7.81 -12.24 4.14
N ILE A 3 -8.01 -11.14 3.42
CA ILE A 3 -7.43 -10.91 2.10
C ILE A 3 -6.18 -10.04 2.26
N LYS A 4 -5.03 -10.62 1.98
CA LYS A 4 -3.74 -9.92 2.00
C LYS A 4 -3.47 -9.26 0.65
N VAL A 5 -3.15 -7.98 0.67
CA VAL A 5 -2.85 -7.18 -0.52
C VAL A 5 -1.46 -6.58 -0.37
N LYS A 6 -0.50 -7.07 -1.16
CA LYS A 6 0.86 -6.54 -1.19
C LYS A 6 0.93 -5.28 -2.03
N LEU A 7 1.47 -4.20 -1.46
CA LEU A 7 1.77 -2.96 -2.17
C LEU A 7 3.03 -3.14 -3.04
N ASP A 8 3.03 -2.51 -4.21
CA ASP A 8 4.08 -2.56 -5.24
C ASP A 8 4.44 -3.97 -5.76
N GLU A 9 3.60 -4.97 -5.49
CA GLU A 9 3.76 -6.32 -5.99
C GLU A 9 2.51 -6.80 -6.73
N TRP A 10 2.72 -7.72 -7.67
CA TRP A 10 1.63 -8.35 -8.40
C TRP A 10 0.98 -9.42 -7.52
N VAL A 11 -0.33 -9.31 -7.30
CA VAL A 11 -1.13 -10.23 -6.50
C VAL A 11 -2.34 -10.73 -7.26
N ARG A 12 -2.69 -12.01 -7.05
CA ARG A 12 -3.94 -12.57 -7.55
C ARG A 12 -5.00 -12.49 -6.47
N LEU A 13 -6.09 -11.79 -6.77
CA LEU A 13 -7.26 -11.73 -5.92
C LEU A 13 -8.32 -12.75 -6.39
N PRO A 14 -9.23 -13.20 -5.50
CA PRO A 14 -10.41 -13.95 -5.89
C PRO A 14 -11.26 -13.19 -6.93
N ARG A 15 -12.22 -13.85 -7.58
CA ARG A 15 -13.13 -13.17 -8.50
C ARG A 15 -13.99 -12.16 -7.73
N LEU A 16 -13.78 -10.86 -8.01
CA LEU A 16 -14.48 -9.76 -7.33
C LEU A 16 -15.74 -9.27 -8.07
N GLY A 17 -15.93 -9.69 -9.33
CA GLY A 17 -16.99 -9.17 -10.20
C GLY A 17 -16.66 -7.82 -10.83
N THR A 18 -17.49 -7.41 -11.79
CA THR A 18 -17.23 -6.27 -12.68
C THR A 18 -17.19 -4.93 -11.95
N GLU A 19 -18.08 -4.70 -10.99
CA GLU A 19 -18.16 -3.41 -10.29
C GLU A 19 -16.97 -3.19 -9.37
N ALA A 20 -16.59 -4.19 -8.57
CA ALA A 20 -15.39 -4.11 -7.74
C ALA A 20 -14.13 -3.96 -8.60
N PHE A 21 -14.03 -4.64 -9.74
CA PHE A 21 -12.92 -4.46 -10.68
C PHE A 21 -12.81 -3.01 -11.16
N LYS A 22 -13.92 -2.38 -11.59
CA LYS A 22 -13.94 -0.97 -12.00
C LYS A 22 -13.51 -0.05 -10.86
N GLU A 23 -13.97 -0.30 -9.64
CA GLU A 23 -13.59 0.48 -8.46
C GLU A 23 -12.09 0.37 -8.15
N LEU A 24 -11.49 -0.81 -8.30
CA LEU A 24 -10.04 -0.97 -8.19
C LEU A 24 -9.29 -0.16 -9.24
N MET A 25 -9.74 -0.18 -10.50
CA MET A 25 -9.08 0.61 -11.56
C MET A 25 -9.19 2.12 -11.28
N ARG A 26 -10.35 2.58 -10.80
CA ARG A 26 -10.56 3.99 -10.38
C ARG A 26 -9.71 4.38 -9.16
N ALA A 27 -9.36 3.42 -8.31
CA ALA A 27 -8.48 3.63 -7.18
C ALA A 27 -6.98 3.66 -7.56
N GLY A 28 -6.63 3.50 -8.85
CA GLY A 28 -5.24 3.51 -9.32
C GLY A 28 -4.56 2.14 -9.32
N VAL A 29 -5.31 1.06 -9.09
CA VAL A 29 -4.78 -0.31 -9.23
C VAL A 29 -4.53 -0.61 -10.71
N ARG A 30 -3.39 -1.25 -11.01
CA ARG A 30 -3.08 -1.75 -12.35
C ARG A 30 -3.49 -3.21 -12.47
N TYR A 31 -3.90 -3.62 -13.66
CA TYR A 31 -4.28 -5.01 -13.92
C TYR A 31 -3.57 -5.56 -15.16
N ASP A 32 -3.13 -6.81 -15.05
CA ASP A 32 -2.52 -7.58 -16.11
C ASP A 32 -3.11 -8.99 -16.07
N THR A 33 -3.57 -9.50 -17.23
CA THR A 33 -4.29 -10.78 -17.30
C THR A 33 -3.45 -11.97 -16.82
N GLY A 34 -2.12 -11.93 -16.94
CA GLY A 34 -1.22 -12.99 -16.50
C GLY A 34 -0.78 -12.85 -15.04
N ARG A 35 -0.53 -11.62 -14.60
CA ARG A 35 0.07 -11.31 -13.28
C ARG A 35 -0.96 -10.97 -12.19
N GLY A 36 -2.15 -10.50 -12.57
CA GLY A 36 -3.20 -10.09 -11.64
C GLY A 36 -3.21 -8.60 -11.40
N PHE A 37 -3.34 -8.19 -10.14
CA PHE A 37 -3.47 -6.79 -9.72
C PHE A 37 -2.16 -6.29 -9.14
N LEU A 38 -1.84 -5.02 -9.38
CA LEU A 38 -0.72 -4.32 -8.76
C LEU A 38 -1.24 -3.04 -8.12
N VAL A 39 -1.03 -2.90 -6.81
CA VAL A 39 -1.42 -1.72 -6.04
C VAL A 39 -0.19 -0.83 -5.84
N PRO A 40 -0.03 0.26 -6.61
CA PRO A 40 1.11 1.17 -6.43
C PRO A 40 0.95 2.04 -5.16
N ARG A 41 2.04 2.57 -4.63
CA ARG A 41 2.01 3.50 -3.46
C ARG A 41 1.12 4.73 -3.61
N GLY A 42 0.82 5.18 -4.83
CA GLY A 42 -0.07 6.33 -5.08
C GLY A 42 -1.57 5.99 -5.12
N ALA A 43 -1.94 4.73 -4.91
CA ALA A 43 -3.33 4.27 -5.03
C ALA A 43 -4.19 4.65 -3.81
N ASP A 44 -5.50 4.78 -4.03
CA ASP A 44 -6.49 5.01 -2.98
C ASP A 44 -6.79 3.71 -2.23
N LEU A 45 -5.99 3.44 -1.19
CA LEU A 45 -6.06 2.23 -0.38
C LEU A 45 -7.41 2.07 0.33
N LEU A 46 -8.06 3.17 0.74
CA LEU A 46 -9.38 3.12 1.37
C LEU A 46 -10.44 2.62 0.38
N ARG A 47 -10.43 3.12 -0.84
CA ARG A 47 -11.32 2.67 -1.91
C ARG A 47 -11.06 1.22 -2.30
N ILE A 48 -9.79 0.81 -2.36
CA ILE A 48 -9.39 -0.59 -2.63
C ILE A 48 -9.95 -1.52 -1.55
N LYS A 49 -9.74 -1.18 -0.27
CA LYS A 49 -10.24 -1.96 0.87
C LYS A 49 -11.76 -2.13 0.79
N ARG A 50 -12.50 -1.06 0.52
CA ARG A 50 -13.96 -1.10 0.38
C ARG A 50 -14.42 -1.95 -0.80
N ALA A 51 -13.76 -1.83 -1.95
CA ALA A 51 -14.11 -2.60 -3.15
C ALA A 51 -13.90 -4.11 -2.95
N ILE A 52 -12.75 -4.51 -2.40
CA ILE A 52 -12.43 -5.92 -2.13
C ILE A 52 -13.35 -6.48 -1.05
N SER A 53 -13.45 -5.79 0.08
CA SER A 53 -14.28 -6.25 1.21
C SER A 53 -15.75 -6.35 0.82
N GLY A 54 -16.28 -5.36 0.10
CA GLY A 54 -17.67 -5.36 -0.40
C GLY A 54 -17.95 -6.50 -1.37
N ALA A 55 -17.02 -6.81 -2.28
CA ALA A 55 -17.14 -7.92 -3.22
C ALA A 55 -17.10 -9.30 -2.54
N LEU A 56 -16.48 -9.38 -1.36
CA LEU A 56 -16.24 -10.62 -0.62
C LEU A 56 -17.03 -10.67 0.69
N THR A 57 -18.22 -10.07 0.71
CA THR A 57 -19.19 -10.14 1.82
C THR A 57 -18.59 -9.71 3.16
N GLY A 58 -17.83 -8.63 3.15
CA GLY A 58 -17.22 -8.05 4.36
C GLY A 58 -15.93 -8.72 4.81
N ALA A 59 -15.27 -9.50 3.95
CA ALA A 59 -13.96 -10.07 4.27
C ALA A 59 -12.96 -8.96 4.69
N PRO A 60 -12.22 -9.13 5.80
CA PRO A 60 -11.16 -8.19 6.18
C PRO A 60 -10.08 -8.12 5.11
N VAL A 61 -9.55 -6.91 4.89
CA VAL A 61 -8.44 -6.66 3.97
C VAL A 61 -7.28 -6.10 4.76
N GLU A 62 -6.13 -6.72 4.60
CA GLU A 62 -4.88 -6.35 5.24
C GLU A 62 -3.86 -5.97 4.16
N PHE A 63 -3.24 -4.81 4.31
CA PHE A 63 -2.18 -4.37 3.41
C PHE A 63 -0.81 -4.79 3.94
N GLU A 64 -0.02 -5.37 3.05
CA GLU A 64 1.38 -5.73 3.29
C GLU A 64 2.26 -4.81 2.45
N PHE A 65 3.36 -4.35 3.02
CA PHE A 65 4.25 -3.36 2.41
C PHE A 65 5.70 -3.60 2.84
N LYS A 66 6.62 -2.91 2.17
CA LYS A 66 8.04 -2.94 2.51
C LYS A 66 8.45 -1.66 3.22
N CYS A 67 9.24 -1.82 4.29
CA CYS A 67 9.93 -0.74 4.95
C CYS A 67 10.73 0.07 3.93
N VAL A 68 10.51 1.37 3.87
CA VAL A 68 11.14 2.22 2.87
C VAL A 68 12.66 2.37 3.05
N LEU A 69 13.17 2.10 4.26
CA LEU A 69 14.61 2.21 4.57
C LEU A 69 15.39 0.91 4.36
N CYS A 70 14.81 -0.24 4.68
CA CYS A 70 15.54 -1.52 4.64
C CYS A 70 14.89 -2.60 3.77
N GLY A 71 13.73 -2.32 3.16
CA GLY A 71 13.03 -3.25 2.28
C GLY A 71 12.35 -4.44 2.97
N ARG A 72 12.42 -4.54 4.31
CA ARG A 72 11.77 -5.60 5.09
C ARG A 72 10.25 -5.60 4.84
N GLU A 73 9.69 -6.76 4.51
CA GLU A 73 8.24 -6.96 4.43
C GLU A 73 7.59 -6.87 5.81
N MET A 74 6.43 -6.24 5.86
CA MET A 74 5.70 -5.93 7.08
C MET A 74 4.21 -5.71 6.76
N SER A 75 3.35 -5.91 7.76
CA SER A 75 1.95 -5.51 7.69
C SER A 75 1.64 -4.45 8.75
N CYS A 76 0.42 -3.91 8.70
CA CYS A 76 -0.05 -3.02 9.77
C CYS A 76 -0.13 -3.74 11.11
N GLU A 77 -0.43 -5.04 11.16
CA GLU A 77 -0.52 -5.80 12.41
C GLU A 77 0.83 -5.90 13.15
N ASP A 78 1.93 -5.93 12.41
CA ASP A 78 3.30 -5.97 12.96
C ASP A 78 3.84 -4.58 13.36
N CYS A 79 3.06 -3.51 13.15
CA CYS A 79 3.48 -2.14 13.37
C CYS A 79 3.21 -1.67 14.81
N GLU A 80 4.20 -1.01 15.43
CA GLU A 80 4.03 -0.43 16.77
C GLU A 80 2.98 0.69 16.84
N TYR A 81 2.60 1.26 15.68
CA TYR A 81 1.59 2.30 15.55
C TYR A 81 0.23 1.78 15.05
N HIS A 82 0.00 0.46 15.00
CA HIS A 82 -1.21 -0.12 14.40
C HIS A 82 -2.53 0.40 14.99
N ASP A 83 -2.56 0.73 16.29
CA ASP A 83 -3.75 1.24 16.97
C ASP A 83 -4.14 2.67 16.55
N VAL A 84 -3.18 3.45 16.05
CA VAL A 84 -3.36 4.89 15.77
C VAL A 84 -3.11 5.26 14.31
N CYS A 85 -2.47 4.39 13.54
CA CYS A 85 -2.18 4.59 12.13
C CYS A 85 -3.21 3.87 11.26
N SER A 86 -3.91 4.62 10.42
CA SER A 86 -4.72 4.06 9.33
C SER A 86 -3.96 4.25 8.02
N ILE A 87 -3.27 3.21 7.54
CA ILE A 87 -2.49 3.28 6.29
C ILE A 87 -3.36 3.73 5.11
N GLU A 88 -4.66 3.44 5.15
CA GLU A 88 -5.61 3.78 4.10
C GLU A 88 -5.83 5.27 3.92
N THR A 89 -5.60 6.05 4.98
CA THR A 89 -5.74 7.52 4.99
C THR A 89 -4.41 8.21 5.27
N SER A 90 -3.34 7.45 5.48
CA SER A 90 -2.00 7.92 5.76
C SER A 90 -1.09 7.69 4.54
N SER A 91 0.20 7.96 4.68
CA SER A 91 1.18 7.63 3.64
C SER A 91 1.56 6.14 3.70
N PRO A 92 1.65 5.41 2.57
CA PRO A 92 2.16 4.04 2.51
C PRO A 92 3.70 3.97 2.62
N SER A 93 4.31 5.01 3.18
CA SER A 93 5.75 5.19 3.35
C SER A 93 6.20 4.73 4.73
N CYS A 94 5.91 3.47 5.07
CA CYS A 94 6.13 2.95 6.41
C CYS A 94 7.59 2.56 6.64
N ILE A 95 8.04 2.67 7.90
CA ILE A 95 9.33 2.18 8.40
C ILE A 95 9.10 1.10 9.46
N CYS A 96 9.96 0.08 9.52
CA CYS A 96 9.85 -0.97 10.54
C CYS A 96 10.39 -0.51 11.90
N SER A 97 9.94 -1.14 12.99
CA SER A 97 10.31 -0.77 14.36
C SER A 97 11.83 -0.78 14.61
N ASN A 98 12.56 -1.70 13.96
CA ASN A 98 14.03 -1.69 14.02
C ASN A 98 14.59 -0.40 13.41
N CYS A 99 14.14 -0.03 12.21
CA CYS A 99 14.55 1.21 11.55
C CYS A 99 14.03 2.44 12.28
N ALA A 100 12.84 2.42 12.89
CA ALA A 100 12.37 3.54 13.70
C ALA A 100 13.28 3.79 14.92
N LYS A 101 13.85 2.73 15.50
CA LYS A 101 14.77 2.80 16.64
C LYS A 101 16.22 3.07 16.25
N SER A 102 16.64 2.65 15.05
CA SER A 102 18.05 2.69 14.63
C SER A 102 18.35 3.72 13.54
N ALA A 103 17.36 4.12 12.74
CA ALA A 103 17.56 5.18 11.77
C ALA A 103 17.75 6.47 12.57
N SER A 104 18.90 7.13 12.39
CA SER A 104 18.97 8.52 12.76
C SER A 104 17.86 9.22 11.97
N PHE A 105 17.11 10.09 12.63
CA PHE A 105 16.08 10.91 12.01
C PHE A 105 16.54 11.55 10.69
N GLU A 106 17.85 11.80 10.56
CA GLU A 106 18.54 12.25 9.35
C GLU A 106 18.34 11.33 8.14
N ALA A 107 18.54 10.01 8.26
CA ALA A 107 18.38 9.08 7.13
C ALA A 107 16.93 9.03 6.62
N TYR A 108 15.95 9.14 7.52
CA TYR A 108 14.53 9.24 7.16
C TYR A 108 14.21 10.59 6.50
N MET A 109 14.79 11.69 7.02
CA MET A 109 14.64 13.03 6.46
C MET A 109 15.29 13.16 5.08
N GLU A 110 16.43 12.51 4.84
CA GLU A 110 17.08 12.44 3.52
C GLU A 110 16.19 11.69 2.52
N TRP A 111 15.66 10.53 2.89
CA TRP A 111 14.71 9.79 2.05
C TRP A 111 13.46 10.63 1.69
N TRP A 112 12.88 11.35 2.66
CA TRP A 112 11.76 12.26 2.39
C TRP A 112 12.14 13.46 1.50
N ARG A 113 13.35 13.99 1.64
CA ARG A 113 13.86 15.06 0.76
C ARG A 113 13.98 14.57 -0.68
N GLU A 114 14.49 13.36 -0.89
CA GLU A 114 14.60 12.78 -2.23
C GLU A 114 13.20 12.58 -2.86
N LEU A 115 12.24 12.04 -2.11
CA LEU A 115 10.87 11.87 -2.59
C LEU A 115 10.15 13.20 -2.92
N SER A 116 10.32 14.22 -2.09
CA SER A 116 9.71 15.54 -2.34
C SER A 116 10.28 16.24 -3.58
N GLN A 117 11.53 15.95 -3.93
CA GLN A 117 12.17 16.44 -5.16
C GLN A 117 11.76 15.63 -6.41
N ASP A 118 11.49 14.33 -6.28
CA ASP A 118 11.02 13.53 -7.41
C ASP A 118 9.53 13.77 -7.74
N SER A 119 8.73 14.16 -6.75
CA SER A 119 7.33 14.60 -6.99
C SER A 119 7.25 15.85 -7.89
N THR A 120 8.34 16.61 -8.05
CA THR A 120 8.40 17.75 -8.99
C THR A 120 8.75 17.35 -10.42
N ARG A 121 9.29 16.13 -10.64
CA ARG A 121 9.63 15.61 -11.98
C ARG A 121 8.47 14.85 -12.65
N GLY A 122 7.49 14.38 -11.89
CA GLY A 122 6.31 13.66 -12.41
C GLY A 122 5.23 14.53 -13.07
N LEU A 123 5.41 15.85 -13.12
CA LEU A 123 4.47 16.81 -13.74
C LEU A 123 4.96 17.37 -15.10
N GLN A 124 6.06 16.84 -15.65
CA GLN A 124 6.63 17.26 -16.94
C GLN A 124 6.83 16.12 -17.94
N ALA A 125 5.98 15.08 -17.91
CA ALA A 125 5.92 14.07 -18.96
C ALA A 125 4.49 13.91 -19.49
#